data_AF-A0A2N2HA17-F1
#
_entry.id   AF-A0A2N2HA17-F1
#
_cell.length_a   1.000
_cell.length_b   1.000
_cell.length_c   1.000
_cell.angle_alpha   90.00
_cell.angle_beta   90.00
_cell.angle_gamma   90.00
#
_symmetry.space_group_name_H-M   'P 1'
#
loop_
_entity.id
_entity.type
_entity.pdbx_description
1 polymer ?
#
loop_
_entity_poly.entity_id
_entity_poly.type
_entity_poly.pdbx_seq_one_letter_code
_entity_poly.pdbx_strand_id
1 'polypeptide(L)' 'MKLGNAIAEILKREGIGILCAYPLNHIIECAAAADIRPVIVRQERTGLHMADGISRVTSGKTIGVFCMQNGPG' A
#
# COMPACT_ATOMS: atom_id res chain seq x y z
N MET A 1 -17.21 -3.74 11.52
CA MET A 1 -16.28 -3.11 10.56
C MET A 1 -15.93 -4.16 9.52
N LYS A 2 -15.98 -3.86 8.20
CA LYS A 2 -15.52 -4.81 7.17
C LYS A 2 -13.98 -4.87 7.22
N LEU A 3 -13.39 -6.05 6.95
CA LEU A 3 -11.95 -6.31 7.11
C LEU A 3 -11.06 -5.27 6.40
N GLY A 4 -11.34 -4.93 5.14
CA GLY A 4 -10.54 -3.95 4.40
C GLY A 4 -10.52 -2.55 5.02
N ASN A 5 -11.65 -2.09 5.56
CA ASN A 5 -11.71 -0.81 6.26
C ASN A 5 -10.90 -0.84 7.56
N ALA A 6 -10.90 -1.97 8.27
CA ALA A 6 -10.09 -2.14 9.48
C ALA A 6 -8.60 -2.08 9.16
N ILE A 7 -8.16 -2.73 8.07
CA ILE A 7 -6.78 -2.68 7.61
C ILE A 7 -6.40 -1.24 7.22
N ALA A 8 -7.23 -0.56 6.42
CA ALA A 8 -6.95 0.81 5.99
C ALA A 8 -6.86 1.79 7.18
N GLU A 9 -7.73 1.65 8.18
CA GLU A 9 -7.69 2.42 9.42
C GLU A 9 -6.39 2.18 10.21
N ILE A 10 -5.96 0.92 10.34
CA ILE A 10 -4.69 0.58 10.98
C ILE A 10 -3.53 1.21 10.23
N LEU A 11 -3.47 1.07 8.90
CA LEU A 11 -2.42 1.68 8.08
C LEU A 11 -2.37 3.21 8.24
N LYS A 12 -3.52 3.88 8.28
CA LYS A 12 -3.56 5.33 8.48
C LYS A 12 -3.02 5.72 9.87
N ARG A 13 -3.36 4.96 10.93
CA ARG A 13 -2.83 5.17 12.29
C ARG A 13 -1.33 4.94 12.40
N GLU A 14 -0.79 4.00 11.64
CA GLU A 14 0.64 3.75 11.50
C GLU A 14 1.36 4.81 10.63
N GLY A 15 0.64 5.84 10.17
CA GLY A 15 1.22 6.96 9.41
C GLY A 15 1.47 6.64 7.93
N ILE A 16 0.86 5.59 7.38
CA ILE A 16 1.00 5.23 5.97
C ILE A 16 0.21 6.21 5.10
N GLY A 17 0.91 6.94 4.24
CA GLY A 17 0.30 7.90 3.30
C GLY A 17 0.22 7.42 1.85
N ILE A 18 1.01 6.41 1.48
CA ILE A 18 1.09 5.87 0.12
C ILE A 18 0.96 4.35 0.16
N LEU A 19 0.07 3.82 -0.69
CA LEU A 19 -0.06 2.38 -0.96
C LEU A 19 0.44 2.11 -2.39
N CYS A 20 1.62 1.51 -2.53
CA CYS A 20 2.05 0.99 -3.81
C CYS A 20 1.19 -0.25 -4.12
N ALA A 21 0.62 -0.37 -5.32
CA ALA A 21 -0.31 -1.45 -5.60
C ALA A 21 -0.21 -1.99 -7.02
N TYR A 22 -0.24 -3.31 -7.15
CA TYR A 22 -0.63 -3.96 -8.39
C TYR A 22 -2.17 -4.10 -8.43
N PRO A 23 -2.83 -4.00 -9.61
CA PRO A 23 -4.29 -4.04 -9.70
C PRO A 23 -4.95 -5.24 -9.01
N LEU A 24 -6.27 -5.09 -8.79
CA LEU A 24 -7.20 -6.15 -8.32
C LEU A 24 -7.09 -6.57 -6.85
N ASN A 25 -6.38 -5.83 -5.99
CA ASN A 25 -6.47 -6.02 -4.55
C ASN A 25 -7.59 -5.17 -3.92
N HIS A 26 -8.49 -5.81 -3.18
CA HIS A 26 -9.65 -5.16 -2.52
C HIS A 26 -9.27 -4.07 -1.51
N ILE A 27 -8.03 -4.07 -0.99
CA ILE A 27 -7.56 -3.04 -0.06
C ILE A 27 -7.41 -1.67 -0.72
N ILE A 28 -7.25 -1.61 -2.05
CA ILE A 28 -6.99 -0.37 -2.81
C ILE A 28 -8.12 0.64 -2.58
N GLU A 29 -9.37 0.22 -2.72
CA GLU A 29 -10.55 1.08 -2.52
C GLU A 29 -10.67 1.54 -1.06
N CYS A 30 -10.37 0.65 -0.11
CA CYS A 30 -10.42 0.97 1.31
C CYS A 30 -9.33 1.98 1.69
N ALA A 31 -8.12 1.83 1.14
CA ALA A 31 -7.01 2.74 1.33
C ALA A 31 -7.32 4.12 0.75
N ALA A 32 -7.85 4.18 -0.47
CA ALA A 32 -8.29 5.43 -1.09
C ALA A 32 -9.36 6.15 -0.22
N ALA A 33 -10.36 5.41 0.27
CA ALA A 33 -11.39 5.95 1.15
C ALA A 33 -10.84 6.44 2.51
N ALA A 34 -9.75 5.84 2.99
CA ALA A 34 -9.04 6.25 4.21
C ALA A 34 -7.99 7.36 3.97
N ASP A 35 -7.98 7.98 2.78
CA ASP A 35 -7.02 9.02 2.40
C ASP A 35 -5.55 8.52 2.45
N ILE A 36 -5.36 7.26 2.04
CA ILE A 36 -4.04 6.67 1.74
C ILE A 36 -3.95 6.59 0.23
N ARG A 37 -3.03 7.33 -0.37
CA ARG A 37 -2.93 7.47 -1.82
C ARG A 37 -2.50 6.13 -2.47
N PRO A 38 -3.34 5.47 -3.28
CA PRO A 38 -2.90 4.33 -4.05
C PRO A 38 -2.06 4.79 -5.25
N VAL A 39 -0.95 4.09 -5.52
CA VAL A 39 -0.11 4.30 -6.70
C VAL A 39 -0.04 2.97 -7.45
N ILE A 40 -0.76 2.90 -8.57
CA ILE A 40 -0.95 1.67 -9.33
C ILE A 40 0.23 1.45 -10.28
N VAL A 41 0.91 0.31 -10.15
CA VAL A 41 2.05 -0.08 -11.00
C VAL A 41 1.63 -1.09 -12.06
N ARG A 42 2.45 -1.18 -13.12
CA ARG A 42 2.25 -2.14 -14.22
C ARG A 42 2.89 -3.50 -13.97
N GLN A 43 3.81 -3.59 -13.01
CA GLN A 43 4.56 -4.79 -12.64
C GLN A 43 4.77 -4.80 -11.13
N GLU A 44 4.61 -5.96 -10.51
CA GLU A 44 4.67 -6.16 -9.07
C GLU A 44 6.04 -5.77 -8.51
N ARG A 45 7.11 -6.18 -9.21
CA ARG A 45 8.50 -5.83 -8.85
C ARG A 45 8.71 -4.32 -8.71
N THR A 46 8.14 -3.51 -9.60
CA THR A 46 8.26 -2.05 -9.51
C THR A 46 7.59 -1.53 -8.25
N GLY A 47 6.39 -2.01 -7.92
CA GLY A 47 5.68 -1.61 -6.70
C GLY A 47 6.42 -2.01 -5.43
N LEU A 48 7.04 -3.19 -5.42
CA LEU A 48 7.90 -3.66 -4.33
C LEU A 48 9.11 -2.74 -4.12
N HIS A 49 9.82 -2.39 -5.19
CA HIS A 49 10.98 -1.48 -5.11
C HIS A 49 10.58 -0.06 -4.71
N MET A 50 9.41 0.42 -5.12
CA MET A 50 8.90 1.72 -4.67
C MET A 50 8.63 1.72 -3.16
N ALA A 51 8.01 0.67 -2.62
CA ALA A 51 7.79 0.52 -1.18
C ALA A 51 9.12 0.43 -0.40
N ASP A 52 10.08 -0.39 -0.86
CA ASP A 52 11.42 -0.46 -0.28
C ASP A 52 12.13 0.91 -0.32
N GLY A 53 12.02 1.63 -1.44
CA GLY A 53 12.55 2.98 -1.61
C GLY A 53 12.00 4.00 -0.62
N ILE A 54 10.68 3.99 -0.36
CA ILE A 54 10.04 4.85 0.65
C ILE A 54 10.63 4.59 2.04
N SER A 55 10.76 3.32 2.43
CA SER A 55 11.36 2.94 3.70
C SER A 55 12.81 3.43 3.81
N ARG A 56 13.61 3.26 2.75
CA ARG A 56 15.04 3.64 2.75
C ARG A 56 15.25 5.15 2.78
N VAL A 57 14.58 5.90 1.91
CA VAL A 57 14.81 7.35 1.77
C VAL A 57 14.36 8.11 3.02
N THR A 58 13.40 7.56 3.77
CA THR A 58 12.94 8.13 5.04
C THR A 58 13.72 7.59 6.24
N SER A 59 14.72 6.72 6.02
CA SER A 59 15.45 6.01 7.09
C SER A 59 14.52 5.29 8.07
N GLY A 60 13.45 4.68 7.56
CA GLY A 60 12.45 3.95 8.35
C GLY A 60 11.44 4.81 9.09
N LYS A 61 11.47 6.15 8.95
CA LYS A 61 10.45 7.03 9.54
C LYS A 61 9.08 6.85 8.91
N THR A 62 9.02 6.38 7.66
CA THR A 62 7.79 5.96 7.00
C THR A 62 8.01 4.60 6.38
N ILE A 63 7.20 3.62 6.76
CA ILE A 63 7.27 2.28 6.20
C ILE A 63 6.55 2.28 4.84
N GLY A 64 7.23 1.81 3.80
CA GLY A 64 6.60 1.58 2.50
C GLY A 64 5.72 0.34 2.51
N VAL A 65 4.54 0.44 1.91
CA VAL A 65 3.55 -0.64 1.84
C VAL A 65 3.25 -0.97 0.37
N PHE A 66 3.23 -2.27 0.08
CA PHE A 66 2.86 -2.81 -1.22
C PHE A 66 1.74 -3.85 -1.10
N CYS A 67 0.79 -3.85 -2.03
CA CYS A 67 -0.22 -4.90 -2.15
C CYS A 67 -0.37 -5.43 -3.58
N MET A 68 -0.75 -6.69 -3.70
CA MET A 68 -1.10 -7.33 -4.97
C MET A 68 -2.12 -8.44 -4.76
N GLN A 69 -2.72 -8.91 -5.85
CA GLN A 69 -3.59 -10.08 -5.85
C GLN A 69 -2.79 -11.37 -5.56
N ASN A 70 -3.48 -12.42 -5.11
CA ASN A 70 -2.88 -13.75 -5.00
C ASN A 70 -2.62 -14.33 -6.41
N GLY A 71 -1.46 -14.93 -6.64
CA GLY A 71 -1.03 -15.40 -7.97
C GLY A 71 0.47 -15.23 -8.19
N PRO A 72 0.96 -15.21 -9.44
CA PRO A 72 2.40 -15.13 -9.76
C PRO A 72 3.04 -13.75 -9.48
N GLY A 73 2.37 -12.90 -8.71
CA GLY A 73 2.84 -11.56 -8.36
C GLY A 73 4.03 -11.57 -7.40
#